data_AF-A0A1E7FPL1-F1
#
_entry.id   AF-A0A1E7FPL1-F1
#
_cell.length_a   1.000
_cell.length_b   1.000
_cell.length_c   1.000
_cell.angle_alpha   90.00
_cell.angle_beta   90.00
_cell.angle_gamma   90.00
#
_symmetry.space_group_name_H-M   'P 1'
#
loop_
_entity.id
_entity.type
_entity.pdbx_description
1 polymer ?
#
loop_
_entity_poly.entity_id
_entity_poly.type
_entity_poly.pdbx_seq_one_letter_code
_entity_poly.pdbx_strand_id
1 'polypeptide(L)'
;MMMRSYQYCSKEECIDRQELRQVSELEVTLETCHQPQSKRILDVRLAVSKYRRSAAGDDRNADIRGRDMLTATLSHLTTICSTFQATSNHPRIDDIDVIVNFVADRVRSCQADATRLMSGTTNKDCVPASWHARTIRILIWLQYCCGGSSNSTRTDTVRMLSHMRSTAYDAYWNSRRGEENDGNNDASCDDDDDDDDEILCYSAISMMCSISLLSRPATMTLQTSWNGILLEFSKRRRQSFSYPLWNVVLEIACHADREQYFFIWKNNRLSRELPILAKCCLSEVLLLWRYRTVQQYNASFAKGESVVDMDRLLGITSSSSSSSEESSRKNDCCWSIEYANVFGVPVVSSSCNNDVWDDNVVTTSSTTSGISPKITMTLKQVSIPEFDQDRIDNKLAAKIRNCDQKWVFGEAFDDTTPMGIASDTLCRLLEFGSLAKNSDRRNTAPNNNNGYYNKITTPLIVPNGVDNNKRSINTTTSRTATSSTRPSSLSNALTSSRNATRTRPSSSSNALGKIKKKKNPCRFYAKGTCRSGDKCRFDHTNMQ
;
A
#
# COMPACT_ATOMS: atom_id res chain seq x y z
N MET A 1 -21.93 27.19 -12.35
CA MET A 1 -20.63 26.61 -12.74
C MET A 1 -20.93 25.32 -13.49
N MET A 2 -20.80 25.30 -14.83
CA MET A 2 -21.04 24.07 -15.59
C MET A 2 -19.97 23.04 -15.19
N MET A 3 -20.36 21.90 -14.62
CA MET A 3 -19.43 20.81 -14.38
C MET A 3 -18.82 20.38 -15.71
N ARG A 4 -17.49 20.34 -15.78
CA ARG A 4 -16.81 19.74 -16.92
C ARG A 4 -17.18 18.26 -16.94
N SER A 5 -17.75 17.79 -18.05
CA SER A 5 -18.19 16.39 -18.19
C SER A 5 -17.06 15.36 -18.11
N TYR A 6 -15.80 15.80 -18.16
CA TYR A 6 -14.59 14.99 -18.16
C TYR A 6 -13.68 15.45 -17.01
N GLN A 7 -13.87 14.88 -15.83
CA GLN A 7 -13.21 15.38 -14.61
C GLN A 7 -11.84 14.74 -14.36
N TYR A 8 -11.70 13.42 -14.60
CA TYR A 8 -10.49 12.66 -14.24
C TYR A 8 -9.81 11.96 -15.41
N CYS A 9 -10.39 12.06 -16.61
CA CYS A 9 -9.92 11.44 -17.85
C CYS A 9 -10.22 12.34 -19.04
N SER A 10 -9.38 12.32 -20.08
CA SER A 10 -9.63 13.08 -21.30
C SER A 10 -10.79 12.50 -22.10
N LYS A 11 -11.40 13.34 -22.93
CA LYS A 11 -12.53 12.91 -23.78
C LYS A 11 -12.11 11.83 -24.77
N GLU A 12 -10.95 12.00 -25.38
CA GLU A 12 -10.37 11.10 -26.37
C GLU A 12 -10.12 9.73 -25.74
N GLU A 13 -9.53 9.71 -24.54
CA GLU A 13 -9.29 8.45 -23.83
C GLU A 13 -10.60 7.76 -23.45
N CYS A 14 -11.62 8.50 -23.02
CA CYS A 14 -12.95 7.94 -22.75
C CYS A 14 -13.55 7.26 -23.99
N ILE A 15 -13.46 7.92 -25.15
CA ILE A 15 -13.96 7.39 -26.43
C ILE A 15 -13.18 6.12 -26.81
N ASP A 16 -11.85 6.18 -26.82
CA ASP A 16 -10.99 5.04 -27.16
C ASP A 16 -11.29 3.83 -26.29
N ARG A 17 -11.47 4.04 -24.98
CA ARG A 17 -11.74 2.97 -24.03
C ARG A 17 -13.13 2.37 -24.20
N GLN A 18 -14.12 3.18 -24.55
CA GLN A 18 -15.47 2.71 -24.88
C GLN A 18 -15.45 1.86 -26.16
N GLU A 19 -14.76 2.31 -27.21
CA GLU A 19 -14.63 1.60 -28.49
C GLU A 19 -13.88 0.27 -28.33
N LEU A 20 -12.78 0.28 -27.58
CA LEU A 20 -11.98 -0.90 -27.27
C LEU A 20 -12.62 -1.84 -26.24
N ARG A 21 -13.79 -1.48 -25.68
CA ARG A 21 -14.49 -2.22 -24.62
C ARG A 21 -13.61 -2.48 -23.40
N GLN A 22 -12.76 -1.50 -23.04
CA GLN A 22 -11.85 -1.53 -21.89
C GLN A 22 -12.41 -0.69 -20.72
N VAL A 23 -13.67 -0.92 -20.40
CA VAL A 23 -14.39 -0.21 -19.33
C VAL A 23 -14.33 -1.02 -18.04
N SER A 24 -13.79 -0.43 -16.97
CA SER A 24 -13.79 -1.02 -15.63
C SER A 24 -15.18 -0.89 -15.01
N GLU A 25 -15.58 -1.85 -14.19
CA GLU A 25 -16.79 -1.73 -13.35
C GLU A 25 -16.75 -0.60 -12.33
N LEU A 26 -15.58 0.00 -12.11
CA LEU A 26 -15.42 1.21 -11.30
C LEU A 26 -15.66 2.51 -12.09
N GLU A 27 -15.89 2.43 -13.40
CA GLU A 27 -16.03 3.60 -14.28
C GLU A 27 -17.28 3.50 -15.17
N VAL A 28 -18.13 2.52 -14.93
CA VAL A 28 -19.37 2.29 -15.67
C VAL A 28 -20.50 3.17 -15.18
N THR A 29 -21.54 3.31 -16.01
CA THR A 29 -22.84 3.79 -15.54
C THR A 29 -23.52 2.74 -14.67
N LEU A 30 -24.40 3.20 -13.78
CA LEU A 30 -25.14 2.35 -12.86
C LEU A 30 -25.98 1.29 -13.61
N GLU A 31 -26.56 1.64 -14.75
CA GLU A 31 -27.44 0.77 -15.54
C GLU A 31 -26.68 -0.40 -16.20
N THR A 32 -25.36 -0.24 -16.39
CA THR A 32 -24.54 -1.23 -17.11
C THR A 32 -23.49 -1.91 -16.25
N CYS A 33 -23.42 -1.60 -14.96
CA CYS A 33 -22.39 -2.15 -14.06
C CYS A 33 -22.44 -3.67 -13.92
N HIS A 34 -23.64 -4.25 -13.92
CA HIS A 34 -23.86 -5.71 -13.87
C HIS A 34 -23.64 -6.41 -15.22
N GLN A 35 -23.45 -5.67 -16.31
CA GLN A 35 -23.31 -6.24 -17.64
C GLN A 35 -21.87 -6.75 -17.86
N PRO A 36 -21.67 -7.76 -18.74
CA PRO A 36 -20.34 -8.19 -19.14
C PRO A 36 -19.56 -7.03 -19.76
N GLN A 37 -18.23 -7.03 -19.63
CA GLN A 37 -17.35 -5.93 -20.05
C GLN A 37 -17.64 -5.39 -21.46
N SER A 38 -17.98 -6.29 -22.40
CA SER A 38 -18.29 -5.92 -23.79
C SER A 38 -19.53 -5.03 -24.00
N LYS A 39 -20.41 -4.94 -23.00
CA LYS A 39 -21.67 -4.16 -23.03
C LYS A 39 -21.69 -3.00 -22.03
N ARG A 40 -20.63 -2.85 -21.23
CA ARG A 40 -20.49 -1.78 -20.25
C ARG A 40 -20.43 -0.42 -20.97
N ILE A 41 -21.14 0.56 -20.43
CA ILE A 41 -21.11 1.96 -20.87
C ILE A 41 -20.28 2.73 -19.84
N LEU A 42 -19.26 3.45 -20.30
CA LEU A 42 -18.40 4.30 -19.49
C LEU A 42 -19.18 5.55 -18.99
N ASP A 43 -19.16 5.81 -17.69
CA ASP A 43 -19.58 7.10 -17.13
C ASP A 43 -18.38 8.06 -17.14
N VAL A 44 -18.45 9.09 -17.98
CA VAL A 44 -17.39 10.10 -18.14
C VAL A 44 -17.05 10.85 -16.85
N ARG A 45 -17.95 10.85 -15.86
CA ARG A 45 -17.72 11.46 -14.54
C ARG A 45 -16.90 10.56 -13.62
N LEU A 46 -16.88 9.25 -13.88
CA LEU A 46 -16.15 8.26 -13.09
C LEU A 46 -14.87 7.80 -13.78
N ALA A 47 -14.77 7.99 -15.10
CA ALA A 47 -13.60 7.62 -15.89
C ALA A 47 -12.34 8.30 -15.36
N VAL A 48 -11.32 7.51 -15.00
CA VAL A 48 -10.00 7.98 -14.58
C VAL A 48 -8.97 7.59 -15.63
N SER A 49 -8.05 8.51 -15.97
CA SER A 49 -7.00 8.23 -16.94
C SER A 49 -6.15 7.02 -16.56
N LYS A 50 -5.98 6.11 -17.51
CA LYS A 50 -5.20 4.87 -17.43
C LYS A 50 -3.72 5.17 -17.61
N TYR A 51 -2.85 4.41 -16.94
CA TYR A 51 -1.42 4.58 -17.16
C TYR A 51 -1.00 4.13 -18.57
N ARG A 52 -0.47 5.06 -19.36
CA ARG A 52 0.08 4.79 -20.69
C ARG A 52 1.50 4.25 -20.55
N ARG A 53 1.71 3.00 -20.99
CA ARG A 53 3.04 2.41 -21.05
C ARG A 53 3.76 2.98 -22.27
N SER A 54 5.06 3.26 -22.16
CA SER A 54 5.87 3.86 -23.24
C SER A 54 5.85 3.09 -24.57
N ALA A 55 5.44 1.83 -24.56
CA ALA A 55 5.24 1.02 -25.78
C ALA A 55 3.98 1.39 -26.58
N ALA A 56 3.06 2.19 -26.03
CA ALA A 56 1.77 2.53 -26.63
C ALA A 56 1.81 3.74 -27.56
N GLY A 57 2.94 4.45 -27.70
CA GLY A 57 3.09 5.57 -28.61
C GLY A 57 3.74 6.80 -27.98
N ASP A 58 3.85 7.85 -28.78
CA ASP A 58 4.46 9.12 -28.40
C ASP A 58 3.55 9.87 -27.41
N ASP A 59 4.00 9.95 -26.16
CA ASP A 59 3.23 10.50 -25.03
C ASP A 59 3.28 12.04 -24.96
N ARG A 60 3.91 12.69 -25.95
CA ARG A 60 4.15 14.14 -25.98
C ARG A 60 2.88 14.98 -26.07
N ASN A 61 1.78 14.42 -26.57
CA ASN A 61 0.52 15.13 -26.77
C ASN A 61 -0.59 14.68 -25.82
N ALA A 62 -0.30 13.89 -24.78
CA ALA A 62 -1.32 13.54 -23.81
C ALA A 62 -1.64 14.76 -22.93
N ASP A 63 -2.92 15.09 -22.79
CA ASP A 63 -3.39 16.13 -21.86
C ASP A 63 -2.96 15.78 -20.44
N ILE A 64 -2.05 16.60 -19.88
CA ILE A 64 -1.58 16.46 -18.51
C ILE A 64 -2.63 17.08 -17.58
N ARG A 65 -3.12 16.31 -16.61
CA ARG A 65 -4.02 16.84 -15.58
C ARG A 65 -3.28 17.85 -14.70
N GLY A 66 -3.84 19.04 -14.53
CA GLY A 66 -3.29 20.04 -13.61
C GLY A 66 -3.43 19.63 -12.14
N ARG A 67 -2.75 20.35 -11.24
CA ARG A 67 -2.71 20.12 -9.78
C ARG A 67 -4.10 19.84 -9.18
N ASP A 68 -5.07 20.73 -9.40
CA ASP A 68 -6.42 20.59 -8.81
C ASP A 68 -7.15 19.32 -9.30
N MET A 69 -6.97 18.98 -10.57
CA MET A 69 -7.54 17.76 -11.16
C MET A 69 -6.87 16.50 -10.59
N LEU A 70 -5.55 16.53 -10.37
CA LEU A 70 -4.83 15.42 -9.74
C LEU A 70 -5.26 15.24 -8.28
N THR A 71 -5.46 16.32 -7.53
CA THR A 71 -5.98 16.26 -6.15
C THR A 71 -7.40 15.68 -6.12
N ALA A 72 -8.29 16.16 -6.99
CA ALA A 72 -9.65 15.63 -7.08
C ALA A 72 -9.67 14.16 -7.52
N THR A 73 -8.79 13.76 -8.45
CA THR A 73 -8.64 12.36 -8.87
C THR A 73 -8.19 11.49 -7.71
N LEU A 74 -7.18 11.93 -6.95
CA LEU A 74 -6.65 11.16 -5.83
C LEU A 74 -7.70 10.99 -4.72
N SER A 75 -8.50 12.03 -4.42
CA SER A 75 -9.62 11.94 -3.49
C SER A 75 -10.70 10.95 -3.94
N HIS A 76 -11.01 10.91 -5.24
CA HIS A 76 -11.91 9.91 -5.81
C HIS A 76 -11.36 8.49 -5.65
N LEU A 77 -10.07 8.28 -5.95
CA LEU A 77 -9.40 6.99 -5.76
C LEU A 77 -9.34 6.56 -4.29
N THR A 78 -9.14 7.50 -3.35
CA THR A 78 -9.24 7.25 -1.91
C THR A 78 -10.62 6.72 -1.53
N THR A 79 -11.68 7.31 -2.10
CA THR A 79 -13.06 6.87 -1.87
C THR A 79 -13.30 5.46 -2.40
N ILE A 80 -12.77 5.14 -3.59
CA ILE A 80 -12.86 3.78 -4.15
C ILE A 80 -12.14 2.77 -3.23
N CYS A 81 -10.92 3.10 -2.77
CA CYS A 81 -10.17 2.25 -1.83
C CYS A 81 -10.91 1.98 -0.53
N SER A 82 -11.65 2.96 -0.01
CA SER A 82 -12.31 2.86 1.28
C SER A 82 -13.69 2.19 1.20
N THR A 83 -14.44 2.45 0.12
CA THR A 83 -15.83 1.99 -0.04
C THR A 83 -15.98 0.76 -0.91
N PHE A 84 -14.96 0.42 -1.72
CA PHE A 84 -15.02 -0.67 -2.71
C PHE A 84 -16.10 -0.44 -3.76
N GLN A 85 -16.45 0.82 -4.00
CA GLN A 85 -17.52 1.26 -4.90
C GLN A 85 -17.05 2.48 -5.69
N ALA A 86 -17.57 2.64 -6.91
CA ALA A 86 -17.33 3.84 -7.71
C ALA A 86 -18.05 5.07 -7.12
N THR A 87 -19.29 4.87 -6.69
CA THR A 87 -20.10 5.84 -5.93
C THR A 87 -21.00 5.08 -4.95
N SER A 88 -21.62 5.76 -3.99
CA SER A 88 -22.56 5.16 -3.04
C SER A 88 -23.76 4.45 -3.67
N ASN A 89 -24.05 4.73 -4.94
CA ASN A 89 -25.15 4.11 -5.68
C ASN A 89 -24.70 2.86 -6.45
N HIS A 90 -23.39 2.66 -6.64
CA HIS A 90 -22.85 1.51 -7.34
C HIS A 90 -22.79 0.29 -6.42
N PRO A 91 -22.95 -0.93 -6.97
CA PRO A 91 -22.74 -2.14 -6.19
C PRO A 91 -21.30 -2.21 -5.68
N ARG A 92 -21.13 -2.82 -4.50
CA ARG A 92 -19.81 -3.12 -3.95
C ARG A 92 -19.11 -4.15 -4.82
N ILE A 93 -17.82 -3.96 -5.02
CA ILE A 93 -16.94 -4.94 -5.67
C ILE A 93 -16.29 -5.78 -4.58
N ASP A 94 -16.59 -7.07 -4.58
CA ASP A 94 -16.08 -8.02 -3.59
C ASP A 94 -14.65 -8.47 -3.90
N ASP A 95 -14.25 -8.42 -5.18
CA ASP A 95 -12.90 -8.80 -5.60
C ASP A 95 -11.90 -7.66 -5.35
N ILE A 96 -11.15 -7.78 -4.25
CA ILE A 96 -10.08 -6.86 -3.89
C ILE A 96 -9.01 -6.74 -4.99
N ASP A 97 -8.75 -7.79 -5.77
CA ASP A 97 -7.73 -7.73 -6.81
C ASP A 97 -8.17 -6.82 -7.96
N VAL A 98 -9.49 -6.72 -8.23
CA VAL A 98 -10.04 -5.75 -9.19
C VAL A 98 -9.80 -4.32 -8.68
N ILE A 99 -10.10 -4.03 -7.41
CA ILE A 99 -9.86 -2.72 -6.79
C ILE A 99 -8.37 -2.36 -6.85
N VAL A 100 -7.51 -3.27 -6.39
CA VAL A 100 -6.06 -3.04 -6.34
C VAL A 100 -5.50 -2.76 -7.73
N ASN A 101 -5.80 -3.60 -8.72
CA ASN A 101 -5.28 -3.43 -10.07
C ASN A 101 -5.80 -2.14 -10.72
N PHE A 102 -7.07 -1.80 -10.48
CA PHE A 102 -7.65 -0.56 -10.94
C PHE A 102 -6.95 0.65 -10.32
N VAL A 103 -6.96 0.76 -8.99
CA VAL A 103 -6.44 1.95 -8.30
C VAL A 103 -4.94 2.07 -8.52
N ALA A 104 -4.17 0.98 -8.49
CA ALA A 104 -2.74 1.03 -8.74
C ALA A 104 -2.41 1.58 -10.14
N ASP A 105 -3.13 1.15 -11.18
CA ASP A 105 -2.94 1.67 -12.53
C ASP A 105 -3.28 3.17 -12.62
N ARG A 106 -4.38 3.61 -11.97
CA ARG A 106 -4.80 5.01 -11.97
C ARG A 106 -3.89 5.91 -11.15
N VAL A 107 -3.43 5.47 -9.97
CA VAL A 107 -2.41 6.17 -9.17
C VAL A 107 -1.12 6.31 -9.98
N ARG A 108 -0.71 5.27 -10.72
CA ARG A 108 0.47 5.34 -11.59
C ARG A 108 0.32 6.38 -12.70
N SER A 109 -0.87 6.50 -13.28
CA SER A 109 -1.19 7.59 -14.22
C SER A 109 -1.05 8.96 -13.55
N CYS A 110 -1.60 9.13 -12.34
CA CYS A 110 -1.46 10.38 -11.58
C CYS A 110 0.00 10.74 -11.26
N GLN A 111 0.82 9.76 -10.87
CA GLN A 111 2.24 9.96 -10.61
C GLN A 111 3.00 10.38 -11.88
N ALA A 112 2.64 9.82 -13.04
CA ALA A 112 3.23 10.20 -14.32
C ALA A 112 2.93 11.66 -14.67
N ASP A 113 1.68 12.09 -14.50
CA ASP A 113 1.26 13.48 -14.71
C ASP A 113 1.96 14.43 -13.73
N ALA A 114 1.99 14.09 -12.44
CA ALA A 114 2.71 14.86 -11.42
C ALA A 114 4.20 15.05 -11.76
N THR A 115 4.86 13.98 -12.23
CA THR A 115 6.27 14.03 -12.66
C THR A 115 6.46 14.96 -13.86
N ARG A 116 5.50 14.99 -14.80
CA ARG A 116 5.55 15.91 -15.94
C ARG A 116 5.35 17.35 -15.51
N LEU A 117 4.44 17.61 -14.57
CA LEU A 117 4.25 18.95 -13.99
C LEU A 117 5.53 19.45 -13.31
N MET A 118 6.23 18.60 -12.57
CA MET A 118 7.52 18.94 -11.94
C MET A 118 8.63 19.28 -12.96
N SER A 119 8.53 18.76 -14.19
CA SER A 119 9.49 19.05 -15.26
C SER A 119 9.16 20.35 -16.01
N GLY A 120 7.99 20.94 -15.75
CA GLY A 120 7.55 22.21 -16.32
C GLY A 120 8.29 23.42 -15.75
N THR A 121 8.26 24.54 -16.46
CA THR A 121 9.04 25.75 -16.11
C THR A 121 8.44 26.58 -14.97
N THR A 122 7.23 26.26 -14.49
CA THR A 122 6.52 27.02 -13.45
C THR A 122 6.29 26.18 -12.21
N ASN A 123 6.97 26.53 -11.09
CA ASN A 123 6.83 25.83 -9.80
C ASN A 123 5.38 25.83 -9.27
N LYS A 124 4.55 26.80 -9.72
CA LYS A 124 3.14 26.95 -9.31
C LYS A 124 2.26 25.75 -9.65
N ASP A 125 2.63 24.97 -10.66
CA ASP A 125 1.83 23.84 -11.13
C ASP A 125 2.25 22.51 -10.50
N CYS A 126 3.33 22.49 -9.72
CA CYS A 126 3.78 21.33 -8.99
C CYS A 126 2.74 20.89 -7.95
N VAL A 127 2.56 19.58 -7.82
CA VAL A 127 1.75 19.02 -6.73
C VAL A 127 2.52 19.14 -5.40
N PRO A 128 1.81 19.46 -4.30
CA PRO A 128 2.44 19.65 -3.00
C PRO A 128 2.91 18.33 -2.39
N ALA A 129 3.80 18.38 -1.40
CA ALA A 129 4.30 17.21 -0.68
C ALA A 129 3.15 16.38 -0.08
N SER A 130 2.13 17.03 0.51
CA SER A 130 0.94 16.37 1.07
C SER A 130 0.15 15.52 0.07
N TRP A 131 0.20 15.85 -1.23
CA TRP A 131 -0.39 15.02 -2.29
C TRP A 131 0.38 13.70 -2.46
N HIS A 132 1.71 13.76 -2.38
CA HIS A 132 2.56 12.57 -2.40
C HIS A 132 2.42 11.74 -1.13
N ALA A 133 2.26 12.35 0.05
CA ALA A 133 1.99 11.62 1.29
C ALA A 133 0.73 10.76 1.16
N ARG A 134 -0.37 11.35 0.67
CA ARG A 134 -1.61 10.62 0.39
C ARG A 134 -1.42 9.48 -0.62
N THR A 135 -0.63 9.73 -1.67
CA THR A 135 -0.28 8.68 -2.65
C THR A 135 0.46 7.51 -1.97
N ILE A 136 1.41 7.80 -1.08
CA ILE A 136 2.14 6.78 -0.31
C ILE A 136 1.19 5.97 0.58
N ARG A 137 0.27 6.64 1.30
CA ARG A 137 -0.75 5.97 2.15
C ARG A 137 -1.60 4.99 1.35
N ILE A 138 -2.08 5.40 0.16
CA ILE A 138 -2.83 4.52 -0.75
C ILE A 138 -1.97 3.34 -1.18
N LEU A 139 -0.71 3.56 -1.59
CA LEU A 139 0.15 2.48 -2.05
C LEU A 139 0.48 1.46 -0.95
N ILE A 140 0.68 1.91 0.29
CA ILE A 140 0.84 1.05 1.46
C ILE A 140 -0.42 0.20 1.66
N TRP A 141 -1.61 0.83 1.59
CA TRP A 141 -2.88 0.12 1.70
C TRP A 141 -3.06 -0.93 0.61
N LEU A 142 -2.82 -0.58 -0.65
CA LEU A 142 -2.93 -1.53 -1.77
C LEU A 142 -1.94 -2.69 -1.64
N GLN A 143 -0.72 -2.42 -1.16
CA GLN A 143 0.28 -3.45 -0.93
C GLN A 143 -0.14 -4.42 0.18
N TYR A 144 -0.70 -3.90 1.27
CA TYR A 144 -1.33 -4.71 2.32
C TYR A 144 -2.46 -5.59 1.77
N CYS A 145 -3.34 -5.00 0.95
CA CYS A 145 -4.41 -5.73 0.27
C CYS A 145 -3.89 -6.84 -0.65
N CYS A 146 -2.64 -6.77 -1.13
CA CYS A 146 -2.02 -7.82 -1.94
C CYS A 146 -1.46 -9.01 -1.12
N GLY A 147 -0.95 -8.77 0.09
CA GLY A 147 -0.22 -9.77 0.87
C GLY A 147 -1.07 -10.91 1.45
N GLY A 148 -1.20 -12.03 0.73
CA GLY A 148 -1.95 -13.21 1.22
C GLY A 148 -2.38 -14.23 0.17
N SER A 149 -2.15 -13.99 -1.12
CA SER A 149 -2.39 -14.99 -2.17
C SER A 149 -1.10 -15.30 -2.91
N SER A 150 -0.86 -16.60 -3.11
CA SER A 150 0.32 -17.14 -3.81
C SER A 150 0.24 -17.03 -5.34
N ASN A 151 -0.77 -16.34 -5.88
CA ASN A 151 -0.90 -16.18 -7.32
C ASN A 151 0.29 -15.36 -7.87
N SER A 152 0.98 -15.91 -8.87
CA SER A 152 2.16 -15.27 -9.49
C SER A 152 1.89 -13.85 -9.98
N THR A 153 0.65 -13.56 -10.39
CA THR A 153 0.20 -12.23 -10.80
C THR A 153 0.27 -11.21 -9.67
N ARG A 154 -0.03 -11.61 -8.42
CA ARG A 154 0.05 -10.72 -7.25
C ARG A 154 1.48 -10.39 -6.91
N THR A 155 2.42 -11.32 -7.08
CA THR A 155 3.86 -11.04 -6.87
C THR A 155 4.33 -9.90 -7.77
N ASP A 156 3.89 -9.86 -9.02
CA ASP A 156 4.20 -8.78 -9.94
C ASP A 156 3.52 -7.46 -9.54
N THR A 157 2.27 -7.52 -9.06
CA THR A 157 1.55 -6.35 -8.54
C THR A 157 2.22 -5.78 -7.28
N VAL A 158 2.64 -6.62 -6.32
CA VAL A 158 3.38 -6.18 -5.11
C VAL A 158 4.69 -5.53 -5.50
N ARG A 159 5.46 -6.13 -6.42
CA ARG A 159 6.71 -5.53 -6.91
C ARG A 159 6.47 -4.19 -7.59
N MET A 160 5.41 -4.08 -8.38
CA MET A 160 5.00 -2.82 -9.01
C MET A 160 4.63 -1.76 -7.96
N LEU A 161 3.80 -2.11 -6.97
CA LEU A 161 3.39 -1.21 -5.89
C LEU A 161 4.58 -0.73 -5.06
N SER A 162 5.50 -1.63 -4.71
CA SER A 162 6.72 -1.28 -4.00
C SER A 162 7.60 -0.31 -4.80
N HIS A 163 7.71 -0.50 -6.12
CA HIS A 163 8.43 0.44 -6.99
C HIS A 163 7.74 1.81 -7.05
N MET A 164 6.42 1.83 -7.27
CA MET A 164 5.63 3.06 -7.29
C MET A 164 5.73 3.83 -5.97
N ARG A 165 5.76 3.11 -4.84
CA ARG A 165 5.91 3.69 -3.50
C ARG A 165 7.29 4.31 -3.33
N SER A 166 8.36 3.65 -3.79
CA SER A 166 9.71 4.23 -3.80
C SER A 166 9.76 5.53 -4.60
N THR A 167 9.18 5.55 -5.80
CA THR A 167 9.08 6.77 -6.61
C THR A 167 8.27 7.87 -5.92
N ALA A 168 7.21 7.49 -5.19
CA ALA A 168 6.42 8.43 -4.41
C ALA A 168 7.21 9.06 -3.26
N TYR A 169 8.06 8.30 -2.56
CA TYR A 169 8.96 8.83 -1.52
C TYR A 169 9.94 9.85 -2.10
N ASP A 170 10.57 9.53 -3.22
CA ASP A 170 11.52 10.46 -3.86
C ASP A 170 10.82 11.76 -4.29
N ALA A 171 9.63 11.64 -4.89
CA ALA A 171 8.82 12.78 -5.31
C ALA A 171 8.36 13.62 -4.11
N TYR A 172 7.95 12.98 -3.00
CA TYR A 172 7.58 13.65 -1.75
C TYR A 172 8.70 14.56 -1.26
N TRP A 173 9.91 14.02 -1.07
CA TRP A 173 11.04 14.79 -0.55
C TRP A 173 11.54 15.85 -1.54
N ASN A 174 11.35 15.65 -2.85
CA ASN A 174 11.63 16.68 -3.85
C ASN A 174 10.64 17.85 -3.76
N SER A 175 9.33 17.57 -3.66
CA SER A 175 8.31 18.61 -3.47
C SER A 175 8.54 19.36 -2.17
N ARG A 176 8.83 18.65 -1.06
CA ARG A 176 9.09 19.26 0.25
C ARG A 176 10.26 20.25 0.23
N ARG A 177 11.38 19.86 -0.39
CA ARG A 177 12.51 20.77 -0.61
C ARG A 177 12.15 21.97 -1.50
N GLY A 178 11.26 21.79 -2.48
CA GLY A 178 10.76 22.88 -3.30
C GLY A 178 9.97 23.89 -2.48
N GLU A 179 9.08 23.41 -1.62
CA GLU A 179 8.26 24.23 -0.71
C GLU A 179 9.12 25.02 0.29
N GLU A 180 10.17 24.41 0.85
CA GLU A 180 11.13 25.10 1.74
C GLU A 180 11.88 26.24 1.03
N ASN A 181 12.22 26.07 -0.25
CA ASN A 181 12.98 27.06 -1.04
C ASN A 181 12.14 28.23 -1.52
N ASP A 182 10.83 28.03 -1.75
CA ASP A 182 9.96 29.09 -2.24
C ASP A 182 9.80 30.24 -1.23
N GLY A 183 10.28 30.08 0.02
CA GLY A 183 10.61 31.17 0.94
C GLY A 183 9.42 32.05 1.31
N ASN A 184 8.21 31.66 0.92
CA ASN A 184 6.97 32.30 1.29
C ASN A 184 6.66 31.86 2.72
N ASN A 185 7.46 32.39 3.64
CA ASN A 185 7.44 32.20 5.09
C ASN A 185 6.16 32.79 5.72
N ASP A 186 4.99 32.53 5.13
CA ASP A 186 3.76 32.55 5.91
C ASP A 186 3.85 31.37 6.88
N ALA A 187 4.57 31.63 7.98
CA ALA A 187 4.98 30.73 9.04
C ALA A 187 3.80 30.22 9.89
N SER A 188 2.69 29.86 9.24
CA SER A 188 1.45 29.44 9.91
C SER A 188 0.93 28.06 9.50
N CYS A 189 1.64 27.30 8.65
CA CYS A 189 1.31 25.91 8.39
C CYS A 189 2.07 24.95 9.32
N ASP A 190 1.87 25.10 10.63
CA ASP A 190 2.34 24.11 11.63
C ASP A 190 1.75 22.70 11.40
N ASP A 191 0.75 22.56 10.52
CA ASP A 191 0.09 21.28 10.23
C ASP A 191 0.88 20.37 9.25
N ASP A 192 1.93 20.85 8.55
CA ASP A 192 2.66 20.04 7.54
C ASP A 192 3.78 19.14 8.13
N ASP A 193 4.20 19.38 9.38
CA ASP A 193 5.29 18.61 10.00
C ASP A 193 4.87 17.17 10.34
N ASP A 194 3.56 16.92 10.51
CA ASP A 194 3.01 15.59 10.81
C ASP A 194 3.19 14.60 9.65
N ASP A 195 3.03 15.07 8.41
CA ASP A 195 3.19 14.24 7.21
C ASP A 195 4.65 13.79 7.06
N ASP A 196 5.62 14.68 7.31
CA ASP A 196 7.03 14.34 7.11
C ASP A 196 7.50 13.21 8.03
N ASP A 197 7.11 13.25 9.31
CA ASP A 197 7.51 12.24 10.29
C ASP A 197 6.79 10.91 10.03
N GLU A 198 5.53 10.95 9.62
CA GLU A 198 4.77 9.78 9.18
C GLU A 198 5.41 9.12 7.94
N ILE A 199 5.72 9.91 6.91
CA ILE A 199 6.31 9.41 5.66
C ILE A 199 7.73 8.87 5.87
N LEU A 200 8.53 9.53 6.71
CA LEU A 200 9.84 9.03 7.11
C LEU A 200 9.74 7.70 7.86
N CYS A 201 8.77 7.58 8.78
CA CYS A 201 8.45 6.35 9.51
C CYS A 201 8.10 5.21 8.54
N TYR A 202 7.20 5.43 7.58
CA TYR A 202 6.83 4.41 6.60
C TYR A 202 7.99 3.99 5.70
N SER A 203 8.83 4.94 5.29
CA SER A 203 10.02 4.67 4.48
C SER A 203 11.00 3.78 5.24
N ALA A 204 11.27 4.11 6.52
CA ALA A 204 12.13 3.32 7.38
C ALA A 204 11.60 1.90 7.59
N ILE A 205 10.32 1.73 7.92
CA ILE A 205 9.70 0.40 8.09
C ILE A 205 9.79 -0.39 6.78
N SER A 206 9.43 0.22 5.64
CA SER A 206 9.47 -0.46 4.34
C SER A 206 10.89 -0.94 3.98
N MET A 207 11.90 -0.15 4.32
CA MET A 207 13.30 -0.53 4.14
C MET A 207 13.70 -1.69 5.04
N MET A 208 13.33 -1.65 6.32
CA MET A 208 13.57 -2.76 7.25
C MET A 208 12.92 -4.06 6.80
N CYS A 209 11.69 -3.98 6.29
CA CYS A 209 10.99 -5.12 5.71
C CYS A 209 11.78 -5.69 4.53
N SER A 210 12.22 -4.82 3.62
CA SER A 210 13.04 -5.20 2.46
C SER A 210 14.36 -5.86 2.87
N ILE A 211 15.05 -5.33 3.89
CA ILE A 211 16.29 -5.92 4.42
C ILE A 211 16.02 -7.30 5.02
N SER A 212 14.93 -7.45 5.79
CA SER A 212 14.58 -8.71 6.45
C SER A 212 14.31 -9.83 5.45
N LEU A 213 13.73 -9.49 4.29
CA LEU A 213 13.41 -10.43 3.21
C LEU A 213 14.61 -10.82 2.35
N LEU A 214 15.72 -10.07 2.42
CA LEU A 214 16.92 -10.37 1.65
C LEU A 214 17.84 -11.33 2.40
N SER A 215 18.39 -12.30 1.67
CA SER A 215 19.47 -13.15 2.19
C SER A 215 20.74 -12.32 2.47
N ARG A 216 21.51 -12.72 3.49
CA ARG A 216 22.68 -11.99 4.07
C ARG A 216 23.66 -11.28 3.11
N PRO A 217 23.99 -11.74 1.88
CA PRO A 217 24.95 -11.02 1.03
C PRO A 217 24.44 -9.70 0.41
N ALA A 218 23.13 -9.39 0.45
CA ALA A 218 22.58 -8.17 -0.17
C ALA A 218 22.50 -6.95 0.78
N THR A 219 22.99 -7.06 2.01
CA THR A 219 22.78 -6.08 3.09
C THR A 219 23.62 -4.79 2.93
N MET A 220 24.78 -4.85 2.27
CA MET A 220 25.71 -3.69 2.24
C MET A 220 25.16 -2.47 1.50
N THR A 221 24.41 -2.65 0.40
CA THR A 221 23.82 -1.52 -0.36
C THR A 221 22.61 -0.91 0.33
N LEU A 222 21.91 -1.66 1.18
CA LEU A 222 20.79 -1.12 1.96
C LEU A 222 21.26 -0.36 3.19
N GLN A 223 22.43 -0.71 3.72
CA GLN A 223 23.02 -0.03 4.86
C GLN A 223 23.34 1.45 4.58
N THR A 224 23.75 1.80 3.37
CA THR A 224 23.99 3.21 2.98
C THR A 224 22.70 4.02 2.91
N SER A 225 21.61 3.41 2.45
CA SER A 225 20.30 4.07 2.40
C SER A 225 19.70 4.23 3.80
N TRP A 226 19.89 3.24 4.68
CA TRP A 226 19.53 3.32 6.09
C TRP A 226 20.27 4.45 6.81
N ASN A 227 21.56 4.62 6.53
CA ASN A 227 22.35 5.74 7.08
C ASN A 227 21.81 7.11 6.65
N GLY A 228 21.25 7.23 5.44
CA GLY A 228 20.59 8.45 4.98
C GLY A 228 19.35 8.79 5.81
N ILE A 229 18.49 7.79 6.05
CA ILE A 229 17.29 7.93 6.90
C ILE A 229 17.69 8.30 8.34
N LEU A 230 18.68 7.60 8.91
CA LEU A 230 19.18 7.90 10.25
C LEU A 230 19.81 9.30 10.35
N LEU A 231 20.51 9.76 9.31
CA LEU A 231 21.11 11.09 9.27
C LEU A 231 20.02 12.16 9.27
N GLU A 232 19.01 12.02 8.42
CA GLU A 232 17.89 12.97 8.35
C GLU A 232 17.12 13.02 9.67
N PHE A 233 16.91 11.86 10.29
CA PHE A 233 16.38 11.78 11.64
C PHE A 233 17.26 12.52 12.67
N SER A 234 18.57 12.33 12.61
CA SER A 234 19.49 12.99 13.55
C SER A 234 19.43 14.52 13.47
N LYS A 235 19.15 15.06 12.28
CA LYS A 235 18.93 16.50 12.08
C LYS A 235 17.62 16.95 12.74
N ARG A 236 16.51 16.24 12.48
CA ARG A 236 15.19 16.55 13.06
C ARG A 236 15.19 16.48 14.59
N ARG A 237 15.84 15.46 15.16
CA ARG A 237 16.01 15.35 16.61
C ARG A 237 16.77 16.53 17.21
N ARG A 238 17.79 17.06 16.52
CA ARG A 238 18.52 18.27 16.98
C ARG A 238 17.64 19.52 16.96
N GLN A 239 16.63 19.55 16.10
CA GLN A 239 15.64 20.61 16.02
C GLN A 239 14.52 20.44 17.07
N SER A 240 14.63 19.48 18.00
CA SER A 240 13.66 19.18 19.06
C SER A 240 12.31 18.64 18.59
N PHE A 241 12.23 18.14 17.35
CA PHE A 241 11.07 17.38 16.90
C PHE A 241 11.07 16.01 17.60
N SER A 242 10.08 15.79 18.45
CA SER A 242 9.90 14.59 19.26
C SER A 242 8.67 13.84 18.74
N TYR A 243 8.83 13.06 17.67
CA TYR A 243 7.72 12.25 17.18
C TYR A 243 7.67 10.89 17.89
N PRO A 244 6.55 10.54 18.57
CA PRO A 244 6.44 9.29 19.33
C PRO A 244 6.66 8.04 18.48
N LEU A 245 6.18 8.03 17.23
CA LEU A 245 6.27 6.86 16.35
C LEU A 245 7.70 6.47 16.01
N TRP A 246 8.60 7.44 15.97
CA TRP A 246 9.97 7.17 15.59
C TRP A 246 10.72 6.35 16.65
N ASN A 247 10.48 6.63 17.93
CA ASN A 247 11.05 5.82 19.01
C ASN A 247 10.62 4.36 18.87
N VAL A 248 9.38 4.14 18.45
CA VAL A 248 8.84 2.81 18.18
C VAL A 248 9.54 2.17 16.98
N VAL A 249 9.74 2.89 15.86
CA VAL A 249 10.45 2.36 14.69
C VAL A 249 11.91 2.02 15.00
N LEU A 250 12.63 2.88 15.72
CA LEU A 250 14.00 2.59 16.15
C LEU A 250 14.09 1.38 17.07
N GLU A 251 13.14 1.24 17.99
CA GLU A 251 13.05 0.08 18.88
C GLU A 251 12.84 -1.20 18.05
N ILE A 252 11.92 -1.19 17.08
CA ILE A 252 11.72 -2.30 16.15
C ILE A 252 13.00 -2.57 15.34
N ALA A 253 13.66 -1.55 14.82
CA ALA A 253 14.88 -1.69 14.01
C ALA A 253 16.01 -2.31 14.82
N CYS A 254 16.23 -1.80 16.03
CA CYS A 254 17.23 -2.30 16.97
C CYS A 254 16.98 -3.76 17.34
N HIS A 255 15.73 -4.13 17.61
CA HIS A 255 15.38 -5.51 17.89
C HIS A 255 15.46 -6.40 16.65
N ALA A 256 15.05 -5.93 15.47
CA ALA A 256 15.15 -6.70 14.23
C ALA A 256 16.61 -6.99 13.85
N ASP A 257 17.51 -6.01 14.04
CA ASP A 257 18.95 -6.13 13.82
C ASP A 257 19.62 -7.11 14.79
N ARG A 258 19.26 -7.05 16.07
CA ARG A 258 19.73 -7.98 17.11
C ARG A 258 19.07 -9.36 17.04
N GLU A 259 18.18 -9.56 16.07
CA GLU A 259 17.31 -10.72 15.98
C GLU A 259 16.62 -10.99 17.35
N GLN A 260 15.96 -9.98 17.91
CA GLN A 260 15.33 -9.99 19.23
C GLN A 260 13.81 -9.83 19.09
N TYR A 261 13.22 -10.61 18.17
CA TYR A 261 11.83 -10.43 17.73
C TYR A 261 10.82 -10.62 18.87
N PHE A 262 11.11 -11.38 19.92
CA PHE A 262 10.18 -11.52 21.03
C PHE A 262 9.91 -10.18 21.76
N PHE A 263 10.85 -9.24 21.77
CA PHE A 263 10.67 -7.93 22.40
C PHE A 263 9.65 -7.07 21.64
N ILE A 264 9.54 -7.27 20.32
CA ILE A 264 8.54 -6.63 19.45
C ILE A 264 7.13 -6.99 19.94
N TRP A 265 6.94 -8.21 20.45
CA TRP A 265 5.63 -8.72 20.89
C TRP A 265 5.36 -8.52 22.39
N LYS A 266 6.39 -8.60 23.24
CA LYS A 266 6.30 -8.77 24.71
C LYS A 266 5.32 -7.84 25.43
N ASN A 267 5.20 -6.59 24.99
CA ASN A 267 4.45 -5.56 25.70
C ASN A 267 3.14 -5.14 25.02
N ASN A 268 2.77 -5.75 23.87
CA ASN A 268 1.70 -5.25 22.99
C ASN A 268 1.81 -3.75 22.64
N ARG A 269 2.95 -3.13 22.95
CA ARG A 269 3.18 -1.69 22.82
C ARG A 269 3.13 -1.29 21.36
N LEU A 270 3.78 -2.06 20.49
CA LEU A 270 3.74 -1.86 19.05
C LEU A 270 2.33 -1.93 18.48
N SER A 271 1.53 -2.89 18.95
CA SER A 271 0.13 -3.02 18.52
C SER A 271 -0.74 -1.83 18.93
N ARG A 272 -0.36 -1.07 19.96
CA ARG A 272 -1.13 0.08 20.45
C ARG A 272 -0.59 1.41 19.93
N GLU A 273 0.73 1.53 19.79
CA GLU A 273 1.39 2.80 19.45
C GLU A 273 1.61 2.99 17.95
N LEU A 274 1.72 1.91 17.16
CA LEU A 274 1.90 2.04 15.71
C LEU A 274 0.57 2.40 15.02
N PRO A 275 0.56 3.37 14.10
CA PRO A 275 -0.58 3.63 13.24
C PRO A 275 -0.88 2.42 12.37
N ILE A 276 -2.14 2.30 11.95
CA ILE A 276 -2.61 1.17 11.14
C ILE A 276 -1.76 1.03 9.86
N LEU A 277 -1.43 2.12 9.16
CA LEU A 277 -0.61 2.05 7.95
C LEU A 277 0.86 1.65 8.22
N ALA A 278 1.44 2.04 9.37
CA ALA A 278 2.76 1.55 9.77
C ALA A 278 2.75 0.03 9.98
N LYS A 279 1.67 -0.49 10.59
CA LYS A 279 1.46 -1.93 10.74
C LYS A 279 1.21 -2.62 9.39
N CYS A 280 0.52 -1.99 8.46
CA CYS A 280 0.39 -2.46 7.09
C CYS A 280 1.77 -2.64 6.42
N CYS A 281 2.71 -1.72 6.61
CA CYS A 281 4.09 -1.88 6.14
C CYS A 281 4.80 -3.09 6.78
N LEU A 282 4.55 -3.36 8.07
CA LEU A 282 5.14 -4.50 8.78
C LEU A 282 4.54 -5.84 8.38
N SER A 283 3.30 -5.86 7.88
CA SER A 283 2.57 -7.10 7.56
C SER A 283 3.35 -8.08 6.68
N GLU A 284 4.21 -7.57 5.80
CA GLU A 284 5.04 -8.38 4.89
C GLU A 284 6.09 -9.22 5.60
N VAL A 285 6.49 -8.82 6.81
CA VAL A 285 7.55 -9.49 7.58
C VAL A 285 7.07 -10.08 8.90
N LEU A 286 5.81 -9.86 9.30
CA LEU A 286 5.25 -10.42 10.53
C LEU A 286 5.43 -11.94 10.58
N LEU A 287 5.15 -12.63 9.47
CA LEU A 287 5.29 -14.08 9.39
C LEU A 287 6.74 -14.54 9.59
N LEU A 288 7.68 -13.88 8.92
CA LEU A 288 9.11 -14.17 9.04
C LEU A 288 9.63 -13.87 10.46
N TRP A 289 9.17 -12.79 11.08
CA TRP A 289 9.57 -12.42 12.44
C TRP A 289 9.00 -13.38 13.48
N ARG A 290 7.75 -13.81 13.34
CA ARG A 290 7.16 -14.87 14.16
C ARG A 290 7.93 -16.17 14.02
N TYR A 291 8.26 -16.57 12.79
CA TYR A 291 9.11 -17.73 12.53
C TYR A 291 10.46 -17.64 13.25
N ARG A 292 11.19 -16.53 13.10
CA ARG A 292 12.48 -16.33 13.77
C ARG A 292 12.34 -16.30 15.30
N THR A 293 11.23 -15.76 15.82
CA THR A 293 10.92 -15.80 17.26
C THR A 293 10.84 -17.25 17.75
N VAL A 294 10.12 -18.12 17.03
CA VAL A 294 10.02 -19.55 17.37
C VAL A 294 11.39 -20.23 17.27
N GLN A 295 12.17 -19.94 16.24
CA GLN A 295 13.52 -20.51 16.09
C GLN A 295 14.44 -20.16 17.26
N GLN A 296 14.45 -18.89 17.68
CA GLN A 296 15.29 -18.42 18.77
C GLN A 296 14.86 -18.97 20.12
N TYR A 297 13.55 -19.06 20.32
CA TYR A 297 13.00 -19.68 21.51
C TYR A 297 13.40 -21.16 21.55
N ASN A 298 13.23 -21.90 20.45
CA ASN A 298 13.64 -23.31 20.34
C ASN A 298 15.14 -23.48 20.62
N ALA A 299 16.00 -22.60 20.09
CA ALA A 299 17.44 -22.65 20.36
C ALA A 299 17.79 -22.38 21.83
N SER A 300 17.04 -21.50 22.51
CA SER A 300 17.32 -21.09 23.89
C SER A 300 16.75 -22.06 24.94
N PHE A 301 15.60 -22.67 24.66
CA PHE A 301 14.82 -23.48 25.60
C PHE A 301 14.71 -24.96 25.19
N ALA A 302 15.63 -25.45 24.34
CA ALA A 302 15.63 -26.78 23.69
C ALA A 302 15.55 -28.03 24.61
N LYS A 303 15.33 -27.87 25.93
CA LYS A 303 15.23 -28.97 26.90
C LYS A 303 13.86 -29.67 26.92
N GLY A 304 13.02 -29.45 25.89
CA GLY A 304 11.68 -30.05 25.81
C GLY A 304 10.65 -29.40 26.73
N GLU A 305 10.90 -28.16 27.18
CA GLU A 305 9.92 -27.40 27.95
C GLU A 305 8.74 -26.99 27.06
N SER A 306 7.55 -27.03 27.63
CA SER A 306 6.33 -26.64 26.93
C SER A 306 6.09 -25.14 27.05
N VAL A 307 5.77 -24.50 25.93
CA VAL A 307 5.45 -23.07 25.88
C VAL A 307 3.97 -22.91 26.19
N VAL A 308 3.70 -22.37 27.37
CA VAL A 308 2.35 -22.25 27.94
C VAL A 308 1.53 -21.15 27.25
N ASP A 309 2.16 -20.23 26.51
CA ASP A 309 1.50 -19.08 25.87
C ASP A 309 2.21 -18.64 24.58
N MET A 310 2.09 -19.47 23.53
CA MET A 310 2.67 -19.17 22.21
C MET A 310 2.01 -17.97 21.53
N ASP A 311 0.71 -17.77 21.73
CA ASP A 311 -0.01 -16.65 21.12
C ASP A 311 0.59 -15.33 21.63
N ARG A 312 0.82 -15.18 22.94
CA ARG A 312 1.51 -14.01 23.49
C ARG A 312 2.96 -13.89 23.02
N LEU A 313 3.68 -15.00 22.89
CA LEU A 313 5.06 -15.00 22.37
C LEU A 313 5.12 -14.47 20.93
N LEU A 314 4.09 -14.75 20.13
CA LEU A 314 4.00 -14.36 18.72
C LEU A 314 3.21 -13.06 18.48
N GLY A 315 2.76 -12.40 19.55
CA GLY A 315 1.96 -11.19 19.48
C GLY A 315 0.58 -11.41 18.87
N ILE A 316 0.05 -12.63 18.95
CA ILE A 316 -1.29 -12.99 18.49
C ILE A 316 -2.26 -12.67 19.64
N THR A 317 -3.15 -11.71 19.41
CA THR A 317 -4.19 -11.35 20.37
C THR A 317 -5.32 -12.37 20.29
N SER A 318 -5.40 -13.27 21.26
CA SER A 318 -6.58 -14.10 21.48
C SER A 318 -7.69 -13.25 22.11
N SER A 319 -8.88 -13.28 21.52
CA SER A 319 -10.08 -12.49 21.90
C SER A 319 -10.66 -12.85 23.28
N SER A 320 -9.92 -13.56 24.14
CA SER A 320 -10.49 -14.36 25.23
C SER A 320 -10.82 -13.60 26.53
N SER A 321 -10.80 -12.27 26.56
CA SER A 321 -10.97 -11.50 27.82
C SER A 321 -12.31 -10.80 28.04
N SER A 322 -13.25 -10.79 27.08
CA SER A 322 -14.60 -10.25 27.34
C SER A 322 -15.52 -11.35 27.94
N SER A 323 -16.02 -11.10 29.13
CA SER A 323 -16.55 -12.11 30.07
C SER A 323 -18.06 -12.37 30.01
N SER A 324 -18.77 -12.11 28.90
CA SER A 324 -20.26 -12.15 28.94
C SER A 324 -21.00 -12.86 27.81
N GLU A 325 -20.36 -13.39 26.77
CA GLU A 325 -21.08 -14.11 25.70
C GLU A 325 -20.43 -15.46 25.37
N GLU A 326 -21.02 -16.52 25.90
CA GLU A 326 -20.48 -17.89 25.93
C GLU A 326 -20.95 -18.74 24.73
N SER A 327 -21.83 -18.23 23.87
CA SER A 327 -22.54 -19.03 22.86
C SER A 327 -21.94 -19.04 21.44
N SER A 328 -21.00 -18.14 21.10
CA SER A 328 -20.40 -18.08 19.73
C SER A 328 -18.95 -18.59 19.62
N ARG A 329 -18.32 -19.01 20.72
CA ARG A 329 -16.87 -19.34 20.79
C ARG A 329 -16.41 -20.64 20.12
N LYS A 330 -17.28 -21.36 19.39
CA LYS A 330 -16.98 -22.73 18.95
C LYS A 330 -15.92 -22.87 17.83
N ASN A 331 -15.47 -21.78 17.20
CA ASN A 331 -14.57 -21.84 16.05
C ASN A 331 -13.31 -20.97 16.15
N ASP A 332 -12.95 -20.43 17.31
CA ASP A 332 -11.67 -19.74 17.48
C ASP A 332 -10.54 -20.78 17.54
N CYS A 333 -10.16 -21.29 16.37
CA CYS A 333 -8.96 -22.10 16.16
C CYS A 333 -7.76 -21.38 16.78
N CYS A 334 -6.99 -22.11 17.59
CA CYS A 334 -5.78 -21.59 18.18
C CYS A 334 -4.72 -21.45 17.09
N TRP A 335 -4.48 -20.20 16.72
CA TRP A 335 -3.57 -19.79 15.65
C TRP A 335 -2.17 -20.37 15.80
N SER A 336 -1.69 -20.54 17.05
CA SER A 336 -0.42 -21.22 17.32
C SER A 336 -0.33 -22.61 16.69
N ILE A 337 -1.43 -23.37 16.58
CA ILE A 337 -1.45 -24.68 15.90
C ILE A 337 -1.20 -24.53 14.40
N GLU A 338 -1.85 -23.57 13.76
CA GLU A 338 -1.69 -23.37 12.32
C GLU A 338 -0.29 -22.89 12.00
N TYR A 339 0.23 -21.96 12.81
CA TYR A 339 1.61 -21.51 12.78
C TYR A 339 2.59 -22.67 12.96
N ALA A 340 2.34 -23.54 13.93
CA ALA A 340 3.16 -24.70 14.17
C ALA A 340 3.17 -25.64 12.96
N ASN A 341 2.00 -25.90 12.38
CA ASN A 341 1.85 -26.71 11.18
C ASN A 341 2.60 -26.10 9.97
N VAL A 342 2.56 -24.78 9.78
CA VAL A 342 3.32 -24.07 8.73
C VAL A 342 4.80 -24.37 8.85
N PHE A 343 5.30 -24.36 10.08
CA PHE A 343 6.72 -24.44 10.37
C PHE A 343 7.20 -25.86 10.68
N GLY A 344 6.32 -26.85 10.58
CA GLY A 344 6.64 -28.24 10.95
C GLY A 344 7.03 -28.38 12.42
N VAL A 345 6.53 -27.49 13.28
CA VAL A 345 6.76 -27.55 14.72
C VAL A 345 5.78 -28.54 15.32
N PRO A 346 6.24 -29.61 15.99
CA PRO A 346 5.34 -30.61 16.57
C PRO A 346 4.48 -29.96 17.66
N VAL A 347 3.16 -30.12 17.55
CA VAL A 347 2.19 -29.70 18.56
C VAL A 347 1.79 -30.93 19.38
N VAL A 348 2.02 -30.88 20.69
CA VAL A 348 1.57 -31.93 21.61
C VAL A 348 0.36 -31.40 22.37
N SER A 349 -0.85 -31.89 22.08
CA SER A 349 -2.03 -31.49 22.85
C SER A 349 -2.00 -32.15 24.24
N SER A 350 -1.81 -31.35 25.29
CA SER A 350 -1.99 -31.82 26.65
C SER A 350 -3.49 -31.78 26.99
N SER A 351 -4.12 -32.97 27.09
CA SER A 351 -5.49 -33.26 27.59
C SER A 351 -6.66 -33.29 26.60
N CYS A 352 -6.83 -34.43 25.92
CA CYS A 352 -8.11 -35.18 25.91
C CYS A 352 -7.73 -36.66 26.07
N ASN A 353 -8.36 -37.38 27.01
CA ASN A 353 -8.00 -38.77 27.31
C ASN A 353 -8.18 -39.71 26.10
N ASN A 354 -7.13 -40.52 25.84
CA ASN A 354 -7.15 -41.87 25.24
C ASN A 354 -7.46 -42.14 23.76
N ASP A 355 -7.46 -41.15 22.87
CA ASP A 355 -7.43 -41.47 21.43
C ASP A 355 -5.98 -41.49 20.91
N VAL A 356 -5.65 -42.48 20.09
CA VAL A 356 -4.36 -42.65 19.40
C VAL A 356 -4.36 -41.75 18.16
N TRP A 357 -3.42 -40.82 18.07
CA TRP A 357 -3.31 -39.88 16.93
C TRP A 357 -2.05 -40.23 16.12
N ASP A 358 -2.16 -40.16 14.80
CA ASP A 358 -1.03 -40.33 13.88
C ASP A 358 -0.03 -39.15 14.00
N ASP A 359 1.27 -39.47 14.06
CA ASP A 359 2.35 -38.62 14.57
C ASP A 359 2.67 -37.30 13.80
N ASN A 360 1.94 -36.92 12.75
CA ASN A 360 2.45 -35.86 11.84
C ASN A 360 1.51 -34.70 11.49
N VAL A 361 0.21 -34.75 11.79
CA VAL A 361 -0.71 -33.61 11.49
C VAL A 361 -1.81 -33.53 12.55
N VAL A 362 -1.84 -32.43 13.32
CA VAL A 362 -2.93 -32.16 14.26
C VAL A 362 -4.11 -31.57 13.48
N THR A 363 -5.15 -32.38 13.25
CA THR A 363 -6.44 -31.91 12.74
C THR A 363 -7.36 -31.53 13.89
N THR A 364 -7.87 -30.29 13.90
CA THR A 364 -8.86 -29.83 14.89
C THR A 364 -10.23 -30.46 14.59
N SER A 365 -10.54 -31.62 15.18
CA SER A 365 -11.91 -32.15 15.21
C SER A 365 -12.73 -31.43 16.28
N SER A 366 -13.94 -30.97 15.92
CA SER A 366 -14.83 -30.21 16.81
C SER A 366 -15.24 -31.03 18.04
N THR A 367 -14.69 -30.70 19.22
CA THR A 367 -15.14 -31.25 20.49
C THR A 367 -16.31 -30.42 21.05
N THR A 368 -17.33 -31.10 21.55
CA THR A 368 -18.62 -30.53 22.00
C THR A 368 -18.58 -29.92 23.40
N SER A 369 -17.50 -30.08 24.15
CA SER A 369 -17.32 -29.48 25.48
C SER A 369 -16.90 -28.02 25.35
N GLY A 370 -17.74 -27.07 25.74
CA GLY A 370 -17.55 -25.61 25.60
C GLY A 370 -16.37 -24.98 26.34
N ILE A 371 -15.32 -25.74 26.67
CA ILE A 371 -14.07 -25.24 27.25
C ILE A 371 -13.04 -25.21 26.11
N SER A 372 -12.59 -24.02 25.71
CA SER A 372 -11.48 -23.88 24.76
C SER A 372 -10.24 -24.57 25.34
N PRO A 373 -9.67 -25.58 24.66
CA PRO A 373 -8.52 -26.30 25.18
C PRO A 373 -7.33 -25.34 25.33
N LYS A 374 -6.69 -25.34 26.51
CA LYS A 374 -5.43 -24.65 26.71
C LYS A 374 -4.35 -25.39 25.92
N ILE A 375 -4.00 -24.87 24.76
CA ILE A 375 -2.99 -25.48 23.90
C ILE A 375 -1.62 -25.14 24.45
N THR A 376 -0.88 -26.18 24.76
CA THR A 376 0.47 -26.11 25.32
C THR A 376 1.38 -26.69 24.25
N MET A 377 2.29 -25.90 23.69
CA MET A 377 3.16 -26.37 22.61
C MET A 377 4.49 -26.85 23.18
N THR A 378 4.76 -28.16 23.09
CA THR A 378 6.03 -28.72 23.53
C THR A 378 7.06 -28.67 22.40
N LEU A 379 8.00 -27.74 22.50
CA LEU A 379 9.13 -27.66 21.57
C LEU A 379 10.15 -28.73 21.97
N LYS A 380 10.05 -29.92 21.37
CA LYS A 380 11.16 -30.88 21.37
C LYS A 380 12.32 -30.27 20.57
N GLN A 381 13.56 -30.65 20.88
CA GLN A 381 14.76 -30.26 20.12
C GLN A 381 14.69 -30.80 18.69
N VAL A 382 13.87 -30.17 17.86
CA VAL A 382 13.63 -30.50 16.46
C VAL A 382 14.32 -29.43 15.64
N SER A 383 15.03 -29.87 14.60
CA SER A 383 15.55 -28.97 13.58
C SER A 383 14.36 -28.30 12.88
N ILE A 384 14.13 -27.02 13.15
CA ILE A 384 13.13 -26.23 12.43
C ILE A 384 13.65 -26.05 11.00
N PRO A 385 12.93 -26.54 9.97
CA PRO A 385 13.37 -26.42 8.58
C PRO A 385 13.49 -24.95 8.18
N GLU A 386 14.38 -24.62 7.24
CA GLU A 386 14.52 -23.24 6.73
C GLU A 386 13.17 -22.68 6.25
N PHE A 387 12.95 -21.38 6.48
CA PHE A 387 11.71 -20.71 6.09
C PHE A 387 11.57 -20.72 4.58
N ASP A 388 10.55 -21.41 4.10
CA ASP A 388 10.19 -21.47 2.70
C ASP A 388 8.79 -20.90 2.50
N GLN A 389 8.74 -19.67 1.99
CA GLN A 389 7.49 -18.95 1.72
C GLN A 389 6.62 -19.72 0.70
N ASP A 390 7.23 -20.47 -0.22
CA ASP A 390 6.53 -21.17 -1.29
C ASP A 390 5.79 -22.43 -0.79
N ARG A 391 6.09 -22.90 0.43
CA ARG A 391 5.38 -24.01 1.08
C ARG A 391 4.06 -23.59 1.73
N ILE A 392 3.81 -22.30 1.87
CA ILE A 392 2.58 -21.78 2.47
C ILE A 392 1.48 -21.83 1.42
N ASP A 393 0.57 -22.80 1.56
CA ASP A 393 -0.57 -22.88 0.65
C ASP A 393 -1.52 -21.66 0.80
N ASN A 394 -2.37 -21.45 -0.19
CA ASN A 394 -3.33 -20.32 -0.21
C ASN A 394 -4.29 -20.32 0.98
N LYS A 395 -4.69 -21.49 1.46
CA LYS A 395 -5.66 -21.62 2.56
C LYS A 395 -5.01 -21.15 3.86
N LEU A 396 -3.78 -21.56 4.09
CA LEU A 396 -2.98 -21.20 5.25
C LEU A 396 -2.55 -19.73 5.22
N ALA A 397 -2.16 -19.22 4.06
CA ALA A 397 -1.87 -17.80 3.87
C ALA A 397 -3.08 -16.92 4.19
N ALA A 398 -4.29 -17.33 3.75
CA ALA A 398 -5.53 -16.62 4.06
C ALA A 398 -5.84 -16.60 5.56
N LYS A 399 -5.57 -17.70 6.26
CA LYS A 399 -5.73 -17.79 7.72
C LYS A 399 -4.75 -16.89 8.47
N ILE A 400 -3.45 -16.99 8.15
CA ILE A 400 -2.41 -16.10 8.68
C ILE A 400 -2.79 -14.62 8.49
N ARG A 401 -3.26 -14.27 7.29
CA ARG A 401 -3.73 -12.91 6.98
C ARG A 401 -4.85 -12.44 7.89
N ASN A 402 -5.87 -13.26 8.16
CA ASN A 402 -6.97 -12.88 9.04
C ASN A 402 -6.48 -12.62 10.48
N CYS A 403 -5.51 -13.42 10.93
CA CYS A 403 -4.76 -13.19 12.15
C CYS A 403 -4.07 -11.81 12.19
N ASP A 404 -3.36 -11.50 11.10
CA ASP A 404 -2.65 -10.23 10.94
C ASP A 404 -3.61 -9.05 10.84
N GLN A 405 -4.79 -9.21 10.24
CA GLN A 405 -5.82 -8.17 10.21
C GLN A 405 -6.22 -7.74 11.62
N LYS A 406 -6.47 -8.69 12.53
CA LYS A 406 -6.79 -8.36 13.94
C LYS A 406 -5.66 -7.59 14.61
N TRP A 407 -4.40 -7.97 14.38
CA TRP A 407 -3.24 -7.26 14.94
C TRP A 407 -3.04 -5.86 14.32
N VAL A 408 -3.21 -5.75 13.00
CA VAL A 408 -3.08 -4.50 12.24
C VAL A 408 -4.16 -3.51 12.67
N PHE A 409 -5.43 -3.92 12.67
CA PHE A 409 -6.55 -3.01 12.93
C PHE A 409 -6.88 -2.86 14.42
N GLY A 410 -6.53 -3.83 15.26
CA GLY A 410 -6.76 -3.78 16.70
C GLY A 410 -8.24 -3.52 17.02
N GLU A 411 -8.53 -2.47 17.78
CA GLU A 411 -9.91 -2.07 18.13
C GLU A 411 -10.72 -1.57 16.93
N ALA A 412 -10.06 -1.18 15.83
CA ALA A 412 -10.74 -0.80 14.59
C ALA A 412 -11.10 -2.01 13.71
N PHE A 413 -10.77 -3.24 14.16
CA PHE A 413 -11.09 -4.45 13.43
C PHE A 413 -12.60 -4.68 13.37
N ASP A 414 -13.14 -4.80 12.17
CA ASP A 414 -14.56 -5.04 11.91
C ASP A 414 -14.74 -6.28 11.02
N ASP A 415 -15.12 -7.39 11.63
CA ASP A 415 -15.33 -8.68 10.97
C ASP A 415 -16.52 -8.69 10.00
N THR A 416 -17.40 -7.69 10.08
CA THR A 416 -18.50 -7.52 9.12
C THR A 416 -18.02 -6.94 7.79
N THR A 417 -16.81 -6.41 7.76
CA THR A 417 -16.21 -5.85 6.54
C THR A 417 -15.17 -6.81 5.95
N PRO A 418 -15.17 -7.01 4.61
CA PRO A 418 -14.13 -7.79 3.90
C PRO A 418 -12.68 -7.39 4.22
N MET A 419 -12.47 -6.14 4.65
CA MET A 419 -11.14 -5.60 4.94
C MET A 419 -10.79 -5.57 6.42
N GLY A 420 -11.72 -5.90 7.32
CA GLY A 420 -11.49 -5.74 8.76
C GLY A 420 -11.45 -4.28 9.21
N ILE A 421 -11.98 -3.31 8.46
CA ILE A 421 -12.03 -1.90 8.85
C ILE A 421 -13.20 -1.18 8.18
N ALA A 422 -13.89 -0.34 8.95
CA ALA A 422 -14.99 0.49 8.45
C ALA A 422 -14.50 1.49 7.38
N SER A 423 -15.30 1.69 6.32
CA SER A 423 -14.96 2.55 5.18
C SER A 423 -14.62 3.99 5.59
N ASP A 424 -15.37 4.59 6.52
CA ASP A 424 -15.11 5.96 6.99
C ASP A 424 -13.76 6.07 7.71
N THR A 425 -13.42 5.06 8.52
CA THR A 425 -12.14 5.00 9.23
C THR A 425 -10.99 4.86 8.24
N LEU A 426 -11.13 3.98 7.24
CA LEU A 426 -10.13 3.80 6.19
C LEU A 426 -9.99 5.05 5.31
N CYS A 427 -11.09 5.72 4.98
CA CYS A 427 -11.05 6.98 4.22
C CYS A 427 -10.22 8.04 4.95
N ARG A 428 -10.48 8.24 6.26
CA ARG A 428 -9.70 9.19 7.08
C ARG A 428 -8.24 8.79 7.22
N LEU A 429 -7.97 7.50 7.37
CA LEU A 429 -6.61 6.98 7.45
C LEU A 429 -5.83 7.26 6.16
N LEU A 430 -6.45 7.10 5.00
CA LEU A 430 -5.81 7.39 3.71
C LEU A 430 -5.65 8.88 3.46
N GLU A 431 -6.59 9.71 3.92
CA GLU A 431 -6.57 11.16 3.73
C GLU A 431 -5.53 11.84 4.64
N PHE A 432 -5.46 11.45 5.91
CA PHE A 432 -4.72 12.15 6.97
C PHE A 432 -3.66 11.30 7.69
N GLY A 433 -3.55 10.00 7.39
CA GLY A 433 -2.48 9.14 7.90
C GLY A 433 -2.65 8.63 9.32
N SER A 434 -3.15 9.46 10.23
CA SER A 434 -3.39 9.10 11.63
C SER A 434 -4.85 9.30 12.04
N LEU A 435 -5.37 8.36 12.84
CA LEU A 435 -6.67 8.48 13.52
C LEU A 435 -6.56 9.27 14.83
N ALA A 436 -5.41 9.91 15.11
CA ALA A 436 -5.14 10.59 16.36
C ALA A 436 -6.33 11.45 16.80
N LYS A 437 -6.64 11.32 18.09
CA LYS A 437 -7.90 11.75 18.69
C LYS A 437 -8.11 13.25 18.49
N ASN A 438 -8.96 13.60 17.53
CA ASN A 438 -9.60 14.91 17.43
C ASN A 438 -10.46 15.28 18.69
N SER A 439 -10.38 14.51 19.79
CA SER A 439 -11.10 14.76 21.03
C SER A 439 -10.60 16.00 21.77
N ASP A 440 -9.31 16.33 21.68
CA ASP A 440 -8.73 17.35 22.57
C ASP A 440 -8.76 18.76 21.96
N ARG A 441 -8.98 18.91 20.64
CA ARG A 441 -9.21 20.22 19.99
C ARG A 441 -10.62 20.79 20.22
N ARG A 442 -11.54 20.08 20.90
CA ARG A 442 -12.92 20.56 21.16
C ARG A 442 -13.14 21.27 22.51
N ASN A 443 -12.13 21.38 23.38
CA ASN A 443 -12.31 21.98 24.71
C ASN A 443 -11.84 23.43 24.86
N THR A 444 -11.46 24.13 23.79
CA THR A 444 -11.50 25.60 23.80
C THR A 444 -12.92 26.06 23.54
N ALA A 445 -13.65 26.32 24.62
CA ALA A 445 -15.00 26.88 24.57
C ALA A 445 -15.06 28.09 23.64
N PRO A 446 -16.02 28.17 22.70
CA PRO A 446 -16.18 29.33 21.86
C PRO A 446 -16.69 30.48 22.73
N ASN A 447 -15.89 31.55 22.80
CA ASN A 447 -16.36 32.81 23.33
C ASN A 447 -17.49 33.29 22.40
N ASN A 448 -18.69 33.44 22.96
CA ASN A 448 -19.89 33.88 22.25
C ASN A 448 -19.65 35.25 21.61
N ASN A 449 -19.38 35.29 20.31
CA ASN A 449 -19.78 36.40 19.46
C ASN A 449 -19.84 35.98 17.99
N ASN A 450 -20.95 36.36 17.38
CA ASN A 450 -21.36 36.15 15.99
C ASN A 450 -20.24 36.10 14.94
N GLY A 451 -20.38 35.16 14.00
CA GLY A 451 -19.96 35.37 12.62
C GLY A 451 -19.19 34.22 11.99
N TYR A 452 -19.91 33.41 11.21
CA TYR A 452 -19.41 32.68 10.02
C TYR A 452 -18.04 31.98 10.12
N TYR A 453 -18.04 30.67 10.38
CA TYR A 453 -17.04 29.78 9.80
C TYR A 453 -17.66 28.49 9.25
N ASN A 454 -17.16 28.16 8.06
CA ASN A 454 -17.62 27.12 7.16
C ASN A 454 -17.34 25.72 7.70
N LYS A 455 -18.40 24.92 7.73
CA LYS A 455 -18.35 23.46 7.76
C LYS A 455 -17.68 23.00 6.46
N ILE A 456 -16.45 22.46 6.53
CA ILE A 456 -15.86 21.72 5.40
C ILE A 456 -16.67 20.43 5.25
N THR A 457 -17.74 20.56 4.47
CA THR A 457 -18.52 19.47 3.91
C THR A 457 -17.93 19.30 2.53
N THR A 458 -17.23 18.19 2.26
CA THR A 458 -16.99 17.75 0.88
C THR A 458 -18.36 17.65 0.19
N PRO A 459 -18.65 18.44 -0.85
CA PRO A 459 -20.01 18.49 -1.35
C PRO A 459 -20.23 17.32 -2.31
N LEU A 460 -21.02 16.34 -1.87
CA LEU A 460 -21.85 15.56 -2.79
C LEU A 460 -22.93 16.51 -3.30
N ILE A 461 -22.65 17.17 -4.44
CA ILE A 461 -23.56 18.12 -5.08
C ILE A 461 -24.65 17.34 -5.84
N VAL A 462 -25.87 17.35 -5.31
CA VAL A 462 -27.11 17.22 -6.10
C VAL A 462 -27.94 18.47 -5.81
N PRO A 463 -28.20 19.38 -6.76
CA PRO A 463 -29.04 20.54 -6.49
C PRO A 463 -30.40 20.45 -7.19
N ASN A 464 -31.46 20.55 -6.37
CA ASN A 464 -32.75 21.10 -6.77
C ASN A 464 -32.61 22.60 -7.07
N GLY A 465 -33.37 23.08 -8.05
CA GLY A 465 -33.14 24.37 -8.71
C GLY A 465 -33.75 25.61 -8.06
N VAL A 466 -33.62 26.71 -8.83
CA VAL A 466 -34.29 28.03 -8.73
C VAL A 466 -33.65 28.94 -7.65
N ASP A 467 -33.29 30.23 -7.82
CA ASP A 467 -33.52 31.25 -8.86
C ASP A 467 -32.40 32.32 -8.87
N ASN A 468 -32.40 33.13 -9.93
CA ASN A 468 -31.45 34.21 -10.25
C ASN A 468 -31.51 35.44 -9.32
N ASN A 469 -30.36 36.08 -9.01
CA ASN A 469 -30.19 37.53 -9.24
C ASN A 469 -28.76 38.11 -9.11
N LYS A 470 -28.43 38.92 -10.12
CA LYS A 470 -27.51 40.06 -10.29
C LYS A 470 -26.69 40.60 -9.08
N ARG A 471 -25.37 40.80 -9.29
CA ARG A 471 -24.60 42.07 -9.11
C ARG A 471 -23.11 41.85 -9.43
N SER A 472 -22.57 42.46 -10.48
CA SER A 472 -21.92 43.79 -10.58
C SER A 472 -20.45 43.80 -10.12
N ILE A 473 -19.62 44.02 -11.14
CA ILE A 473 -18.17 44.19 -11.19
C ILE A 473 -17.71 45.37 -10.33
N ASN A 474 -16.58 45.22 -9.63
CA ASN A 474 -15.68 46.34 -9.35
C ASN A 474 -14.22 45.89 -9.41
N THR A 475 -13.54 46.45 -10.40
CA THR A 475 -12.10 46.51 -10.66
C THR A 475 -11.39 47.33 -9.59
N THR A 476 -10.31 46.78 -9.01
CA THR A 476 -9.34 47.57 -8.24
C THR A 476 -7.91 47.32 -8.72
N THR A 477 -7.30 48.44 -9.05
CA THR A 477 -5.99 48.77 -9.61
C THR A 477 -4.80 48.16 -8.87
N SER A 478 -3.90 47.51 -9.61
CA SER A 478 -2.64 46.94 -9.13
C SER A 478 -1.54 48.00 -9.03
N ARG A 479 -0.87 48.07 -7.89
CA ARG A 479 0.35 48.85 -7.66
C ARG A 479 1.59 48.04 -8.07
N THR A 480 2.43 48.66 -8.89
CA THR A 480 3.78 48.25 -9.28
C THR A 480 4.73 48.33 -8.08
N ALA A 481 5.46 47.25 -7.82
CA ALA A 481 6.61 47.24 -6.92
C ALA A 481 7.83 46.64 -7.63
N THR A 482 8.93 47.34 -7.45
CA THR A 482 10.21 47.29 -8.15
C THR A 482 11.07 46.10 -7.77
N SER A 483 11.74 45.57 -8.80
CA SER A 483 12.76 44.52 -8.80
C SER A 483 13.99 44.87 -7.96
N SER A 484 14.41 43.94 -7.10
CA SER A 484 15.71 43.93 -6.43
C SER A 484 16.48 42.66 -6.85
N THR A 485 17.59 42.88 -7.52
CA THR A 485 18.51 41.91 -8.09
C THR A 485 19.46 41.39 -7.01
N ARG A 486 19.58 40.06 -6.84
CA ARG A 486 20.74 39.46 -6.16
C ARG A 486 21.18 38.14 -6.83
N PRO A 487 22.49 37.82 -6.79
CA PRO A 487 23.12 36.91 -7.73
C PRO A 487 23.09 35.44 -7.26
N SER A 488 22.87 34.56 -8.23
CA SER A 488 22.94 33.12 -8.17
C SER A 488 24.39 32.63 -8.27
N SER A 489 24.81 31.75 -7.36
CA SER A 489 25.95 30.87 -7.61
C SER A 489 25.87 29.59 -6.76
N LEU A 490 26.22 28.47 -7.44
CA LEU A 490 26.59 27.15 -6.92
C LEU A 490 25.47 26.13 -6.65
N SER A 491 25.09 25.40 -7.70
CA SER A 491 24.67 23.99 -7.60
C SER A 491 24.78 23.32 -8.97
N ASN A 492 25.86 22.56 -9.19
CA ASN A 492 25.98 21.59 -10.28
C ASN A 492 27.10 20.60 -9.96
N ALA A 493 26.75 19.44 -9.44
CA ALA A 493 27.46 18.17 -9.64
C ALA A 493 26.72 17.06 -8.89
N LEU A 494 26.07 16.14 -9.64
CA LEU A 494 25.92 14.69 -9.36
C LEU A 494 24.63 14.13 -10.00
N THR A 495 24.63 13.92 -11.31
CA THR A 495 23.85 12.84 -11.95
C THR A 495 24.58 12.34 -13.19
N SER A 496 25.54 11.44 -12.98
CA SER A 496 26.08 10.61 -14.07
C SER A 496 26.68 9.33 -13.52
N SER A 497 25.94 8.23 -13.58
CA SER A 497 26.47 6.87 -13.75
C SER A 497 25.30 5.92 -13.99
N ARG A 498 24.97 5.59 -15.24
CA ARG A 498 25.50 4.48 -16.08
C ARG A 498 24.62 3.23 -16.02
N ASN A 499 23.93 3.03 -17.13
CA ASN A 499 23.41 1.76 -17.63
C ASN A 499 24.54 0.72 -17.71
N ALA A 500 24.41 -0.39 -16.99
CA ALA A 500 25.21 -1.60 -17.19
C ALA A 500 24.30 -2.73 -17.64
N THR A 501 24.35 -3.01 -18.93
CA THR A 501 23.70 -4.12 -19.62
C THR A 501 24.28 -5.44 -19.11
N ARG A 502 23.46 -6.26 -18.44
CA ARG A 502 23.86 -7.59 -17.97
C ARG A 502 23.22 -8.65 -18.87
N THR A 503 24.03 -9.22 -19.74
CA THR A 503 23.76 -10.45 -20.51
C THR A 503 23.64 -11.63 -19.55
N ARG A 504 22.55 -12.40 -19.68
CA ARG A 504 22.33 -13.64 -18.92
C ARG A 504 22.27 -14.81 -19.91
N PRO A 505 23.01 -15.92 -19.68
CA PRO A 505 22.91 -17.11 -20.51
C PRO A 505 21.65 -17.89 -20.12
N SER A 506 20.94 -18.43 -21.12
CA SER A 506 19.81 -19.32 -20.93
C SER A 506 20.15 -20.68 -21.52
N SER A 507 20.19 -21.69 -20.66
CA SER A 507 20.26 -23.11 -20.99
C SER A 507 18.85 -23.69 -21.18
N SER A 508 18.77 -24.57 -22.18
CA SER A 508 17.65 -25.36 -22.70
C SER A 508 17.13 -26.40 -21.67
N SER A 509 15.92 -26.96 -21.76
CA SER A 509 15.40 -27.73 -22.90
C SER A 509 13.93 -28.20 -22.73
N ASN A 510 13.29 -28.39 -23.90
CA ASN A 510 12.26 -29.38 -24.28
C ASN A 510 10.81 -29.32 -23.74
N ALA A 511 9.93 -28.69 -24.53
CA ALA A 511 8.55 -29.13 -24.70
C ALA A 511 8.09 -28.88 -26.16
N LEU A 512 7.87 -29.94 -26.94
CA LEU A 512 7.31 -29.89 -28.29
C LEU A 512 5.83 -29.47 -28.25
N GLY A 513 5.58 -28.17 -28.31
CA GLY A 513 4.26 -27.60 -28.53
C GLY A 513 4.04 -27.24 -29.99
N LYS A 514 2.93 -27.70 -30.58
CA LYS A 514 2.45 -27.35 -31.93
C LYS A 514 2.60 -25.85 -32.22
N ILE A 515 3.47 -25.51 -33.17
CA ILE A 515 3.76 -24.13 -33.59
C ILE A 515 2.54 -23.56 -34.31
N LYS A 516 1.87 -22.58 -33.70
CA LYS A 516 0.85 -21.77 -34.39
C LYS A 516 1.54 -21.02 -35.55
N LYS A 517 1.05 -21.22 -36.79
CA LYS A 517 1.53 -20.52 -37.99
C LYS A 517 1.48 -19.00 -37.76
N LYS A 518 2.63 -18.34 -37.86
CA LYS A 518 2.77 -16.88 -37.72
C LYS A 518 2.18 -16.24 -38.98
N LYS A 519 1.19 -15.34 -38.84
CA LYS A 519 0.42 -14.82 -40.00
C LYS A 519 1.08 -13.66 -40.75
N ASN A 520 2.09 -13.01 -40.19
CA ASN A 520 2.69 -11.79 -40.77
C ASN A 520 4.22 -11.94 -40.93
N PRO A 521 4.79 -11.59 -42.11
CA PRO A 521 6.23 -11.65 -42.35
C PRO A 521 7.00 -10.60 -41.55
N CYS A 522 8.21 -10.94 -41.10
CA CYS A 522 9.08 -10.06 -40.34
C CYS A 522 9.74 -9.02 -41.25
N ARG A 523 9.29 -7.77 -41.18
CA ARG A 523 9.87 -6.65 -41.94
C ARG A 523 11.37 -6.46 -41.69
N PHE A 524 11.85 -6.75 -40.48
CA PHE A 524 13.28 -6.64 -40.14
C PHE A 524 14.11 -7.81 -40.68
N TYR A 525 13.52 -9.01 -40.78
CA TYR A 525 14.22 -10.16 -41.36
C TYR A 525 14.34 -10.03 -42.88
N ALA A 526 13.29 -9.54 -43.54
CA ALA A 526 13.34 -9.18 -44.96
C ALA A 526 14.45 -8.16 -45.29
N LYS A 527 14.81 -7.31 -44.32
CA LYS A 527 15.90 -6.33 -44.43
C LYS A 527 17.26 -6.83 -43.92
N GLY A 528 17.37 -8.09 -43.48
CA GLY A 528 18.61 -8.64 -42.89
C GLY A 528 19.01 -8.05 -41.52
N THR A 529 18.08 -7.40 -40.80
CA THR A 529 18.37 -6.69 -39.54
C THR A 529 17.67 -7.29 -38.31
N CYS A 530 16.99 -8.43 -38.44
CA CYS A 530 16.27 -9.05 -37.33
C CYS A 530 17.24 -9.67 -36.30
N ARG A 531 17.23 -9.15 -35.07
CA ARG A 531 18.05 -9.69 -33.96
C ARG A 531 17.41 -10.87 -33.22
N SER A 532 16.13 -11.14 -33.46
CA SER A 532 15.38 -12.15 -32.71
C SER A 532 15.57 -13.57 -33.26
N GLY A 533 16.22 -13.74 -34.41
CA GLY A 533 16.43 -15.04 -35.06
C GLY A 533 15.14 -15.86 -35.14
N ASP A 534 15.22 -17.16 -34.85
CA ASP A 534 14.08 -18.09 -34.90
C ASP A 534 13.02 -17.81 -33.83
N LYS A 535 13.39 -17.08 -32.77
CA LYS A 535 12.47 -16.65 -31.70
C LYS A 535 11.63 -15.44 -32.11
N CYS A 536 11.80 -14.88 -33.31
CA CYS A 536 10.99 -13.75 -33.76
C CYS A 536 9.50 -14.11 -33.77
N ARG A 537 8.63 -13.24 -33.24
CA ARG A 537 7.17 -13.48 -33.25
C ARG A 537 6.56 -13.47 -34.66
N PHE A 538 7.28 -12.95 -35.65
CA PHE A 538 6.86 -12.82 -37.05
C PHE A 538 7.50 -13.91 -37.93
N ASP A 539 6.91 -14.15 -39.10
CA ASP A 539 7.33 -15.22 -40.01
C ASP A 539 8.58 -14.84 -40.82
N HIS A 540 9.51 -15.78 -40.96
CA HIS A 540 10.77 -15.64 -41.68
C HIS A 540 10.81 -16.50 -42.95
N THR A 541 9.75 -17.27 -43.25
CA THR A 541 9.80 -18.35 -44.25
C THR A 541 9.53 -17.94 -45.71
N ASN A 542 9.10 -16.70 -46.00
CA ASN A 542 8.70 -16.27 -47.35
C ASN A 542 9.42 -14.99 -47.82
N MET A 543 10.72 -15.09 -48.09
CA MET A 543 11.48 -14.09 -48.87
C MET A 543 12.46 -14.85 -49.78
N GLN A 544 11.95 -15.47 -50.85
CA GLN A 544 12.74 -15.86 -52.02
C GLN A 544 12.52 -14.82 -53.11
#